data_AF-A0A024Q9B3-F1
#
_entry.id   AF-A0A024Q9B3-F1
#
_cell.length_a   1.000
_cell.length_b   1.000
_cell.length_c   1.000
_cell.angle_alpha   90.00
_cell.angle_beta   90.00
_cell.angle_gamma   90.00
#
_symmetry.space_group_name_H-M   'P 1'
#
loop_
_entity.id
_entity.type
_entity.pdbx_description
1 polymer ?
#
loop_
_entity_poly.entity_id
_entity_poly.type
_entity_poly.pdbx_seq_one_letter_code
_entity_poly.pdbx_strand_id
1 'polypeptide(L)'
;MKAVFSIAASAIMTFSLFTPAVVNAETSTKSNQVVQAKVSKRLVNEFNDDSKITFLVKFREKADTMRVAKQAKVSSQRAQVTAEKAELTQRSAVLTELKETSLDTQQNVRQFLAEEAKKGNVESFKSYHIVNGMAVTATKDTANKIAGFEEVEKVLPNETRELFTTVRQDAEAPASRIANVEWNVERIGAPAVWDMGFDGSGVTVASIDTGVQWDHPALKEKYRGYDAASGEVSHDFNWFDATAGEAAPYDDQGHGTHVTGTMVGSEADGSNQIGVAPGADWIAVKAFSATGGTDADLLEAAEWILAPTDAEGNAHVEMAPDIVNNSWGGGSGLDEWYRDVVQNWRAAEIFPEFSAGNTTLTNPGGPESVAVPANYPESFATGATDLNDQLGSFSLQGPSPYEEIKPEISAPGVNIRSSVPGGGYEGGWNGTSMAGPAVSGVVALMKQADSSLTVDEIEQAIISTANPLTDSEFPESPNNGYGYGLINASDAVSSIVPGVGTTQRQLKKTVVNQDVAIAFVNQHRIALMR
;
A
#
# COMPACT_ATOMS: atom_id res chain seq x y z
N MET A 1 47.08 35.94 82.74
CA MET A 1 45.92 36.81 82.39
C MET A 1 44.80 35.86 81.98
N LYS A 2 43.65 35.82 82.67
CA LYS A 2 42.34 36.42 82.26
C LYS A 2 41.98 36.11 80.79
N ALA A 3 40.85 35.46 80.42
CA ALA A 3 39.77 34.72 81.13
C ALA A 3 39.28 33.59 80.16
N VAL A 4 38.68 32.43 80.48
CA VAL A 4 37.64 31.93 81.43
C VAL A 4 36.18 32.29 81.04
N PHE A 5 35.29 31.28 81.06
CA PHE A 5 33.82 31.26 80.74
C PHE A 5 33.44 31.25 79.23
N SER A 6 32.37 30.61 78.72
CA SER A 6 31.49 29.46 79.14
C SER A 6 30.45 29.18 77.99
N ILE A 7 29.46 28.25 77.97
CA ILE A 7 28.95 27.18 78.87
C ILE A 7 28.18 26.09 78.07
N ALA A 8 28.19 24.81 78.53
CA ALA A 8 27.23 23.70 78.23
C ALA A 8 26.94 23.30 76.74
N ALA A 9 26.26 22.18 76.41
CA ALA A 9 25.59 21.14 77.23
C ALA A 9 25.80 19.71 76.65
N SER A 10 25.40 18.69 77.43
CA SER A 10 25.67 17.27 77.15
C SER A 10 24.74 16.59 76.14
N ALA A 11 25.31 15.61 75.43
CA ALA A 11 24.76 14.30 75.05
C ALA A 11 23.26 14.15 74.69
N ILE A 12 23.03 13.63 73.48
CA ILE A 12 22.22 12.41 73.26
C ILE A 12 22.94 11.61 72.15
N MET A 13 23.18 10.31 72.39
CA MET A 13 23.65 9.35 71.38
C MET A 13 22.69 8.16 71.39
N THR A 14 21.62 8.24 70.60
CA THR A 14 20.60 7.19 70.49
C THR A 14 20.19 7.00 69.03
N PHE A 15 20.39 5.77 68.54
CA PHE A 15 19.74 5.15 67.38
C PHE A 15 18.85 6.05 66.48
N SER A 16 19.37 6.43 65.32
CA SER A 16 18.55 6.50 64.10
C SER A 16 18.65 5.16 63.38
N LEU A 17 17.57 4.39 63.43
CA LEU A 17 17.42 3.14 62.68
C LEU A 17 17.25 3.43 61.18
N PHE A 18 17.45 2.40 60.36
CA PHE A 18 17.18 2.45 58.92
C PHE A 18 15.75 2.93 58.63
N THR A 19 15.63 4.08 57.96
CA THR A 19 14.44 4.43 57.19
C THR A 19 14.70 4.12 55.72
N PRO A 20 14.09 3.08 55.12
CA PRO A 20 14.06 2.96 53.67
C PRO A 20 13.25 4.15 53.13
N ALA A 21 13.90 5.04 52.39
CA ALA A 21 13.22 6.21 51.83
C ALA A 21 12.12 5.77 50.86
N VAL A 22 10.92 6.35 51.00
CA VAL A 22 9.76 6.04 50.16
C VAL A 22 9.94 6.68 48.78
N VAL A 23 10.70 5.99 47.91
CA VAL A 23 10.98 6.41 46.53
C VAL A 23 10.30 5.50 45.50
N ASN A 24 10.14 4.21 45.80
CA ASN A 24 9.56 3.23 44.85
C ASN A 24 8.13 3.56 44.39
N ALA A 25 7.34 4.31 45.16
CA ALA A 25 5.93 4.57 44.84
C ALA A 25 5.74 5.43 43.58
N GLU A 26 6.40 6.59 43.49
CA GLU A 26 6.23 7.47 42.31
C GLU A 26 6.85 6.87 41.05
N THR A 27 8.03 6.23 41.17
CA THR A 27 8.74 5.68 40.01
C THR A 27 8.00 4.48 39.42
N SER A 28 7.43 3.60 40.24
CA SER A 28 6.57 2.51 39.75
C SER A 28 5.25 3.02 39.17
N THR A 29 4.64 4.05 39.78
CA THR A 29 3.40 4.65 39.26
C THR A 29 3.62 5.29 37.89
N LYS A 30 4.72 6.06 37.71
CA LYS A 30 5.08 6.66 36.42
C LYS A 30 5.47 5.60 35.38
N SER A 31 6.21 4.56 35.76
CA SER A 31 6.54 3.44 34.87
C SER A 31 5.27 2.74 34.36
N ASN A 32 4.36 2.36 35.27
CA ASN A 32 3.09 1.73 34.92
C ASN A 32 2.22 2.62 34.02
N GLN A 33 2.22 3.95 34.23
CA GLN A 33 1.52 4.88 33.35
C GLN A 33 2.12 4.94 31.94
N VAL A 34 3.46 4.91 31.81
CA VAL A 34 4.13 4.86 30.49
C VAL A 34 3.84 3.55 29.77
N VAL A 35 3.86 2.41 30.48
CA VAL A 35 3.50 1.10 29.92
C VAL A 35 2.03 1.08 29.45
N GLN A 36 1.10 1.53 30.29
CA GLN A 36 -0.33 1.62 29.95
C GLN A 36 -0.63 2.62 28.82
N ALA A 37 0.24 3.60 28.57
CA ALA A 37 0.09 4.53 27.45
C ALA A 37 0.49 3.93 26.09
N LYS A 38 1.31 2.86 26.06
CA LYS A 38 1.70 2.17 24.82
C LYS A 38 0.69 1.12 24.38
N VAL A 39 0.01 0.45 25.32
CA VAL A 39 -0.99 -0.58 25.02
C VAL A 39 -2.30 0.10 24.61
N SER A 40 -2.80 -0.20 23.42
CA SER A 40 -4.05 0.37 22.91
C SER A 40 -5.23 0.06 23.84
N LYS A 41 -6.02 1.08 24.17
CA LYS A 41 -7.25 0.93 24.97
C LYS A 41 -8.28 -0.01 24.32
N ARG A 42 -8.24 -0.14 22.98
CA ARG A 42 -9.08 -1.07 22.22
C ARG A 42 -8.68 -2.52 22.51
N LEU A 43 -7.40 -2.83 22.30
CA LEU A 43 -6.78 -4.12 22.65
C LEU A 43 -7.01 -4.52 24.13
N VAL A 44 -6.92 -3.56 25.07
CA VAL A 44 -7.17 -3.82 26.51
C VAL A 44 -8.60 -4.35 26.77
N ASN A 45 -9.57 -4.01 25.92
CA ASN A 45 -10.96 -4.47 26.03
C ASN A 45 -11.24 -5.79 25.30
N GLU A 46 -10.39 -6.19 24.35
CA GLU A 46 -10.50 -7.46 23.61
C GLU A 46 -10.03 -8.67 24.47
N PHE A 47 -9.09 -8.42 25.39
CA PHE A 47 -8.64 -9.41 26.37
C PHE A 47 -9.70 -9.72 27.45
N ASN A 48 -10.32 -10.89 27.34
CA ASN A 48 -11.03 -11.57 28.43
C ASN A 48 -10.05 -12.28 29.38
N ASP A 49 -10.51 -12.66 30.59
CA ASP A 49 -9.68 -13.38 31.58
C ASP A 49 -9.09 -14.68 30.98
N ASP A 50 -7.79 -14.89 31.22
CA ASP A 50 -6.94 -15.96 30.69
C ASP A 50 -6.92 -16.18 29.15
N SER A 51 -7.56 -15.30 28.37
CA SER A 51 -7.50 -15.37 26.90
C SER A 51 -6.13 -14.95 26.33
N LYS A 52 -5.75 -15.64 25.25
CA LYS A 52 -4.73 -15.16 24.30
C LYS A 52 -5.43 -14.59 23.08
N ILE A 53 -4.90 -13.50 22.55
CA ILE A 53 -5.33 -12.89 21.28
C ILE A 53 -4.10 -12.45 20.50
N THR A 54 -4.23 -12.33 19.18
CA THR A 54 -3.19 -11.76 18.32
C THR A 54 -3.19 -10.24 18.44
N PHE A 55 -2.03 -9.66 18.68
CA PHE A 55 -1.81 -8.23 18.73
C PHE A 55 -0.52 -7.85 18.00
N LEU A 56 -0.43 -6.61 17.52
CA LEU A 56 0.75 -6.07 16.87
C LEU A 56 1.64 -5.31 17.86
N VAL A 57 2.95 -5.49 17.74
CA VAL A 57 3.98 -4.75 18.46
C VAL A 57 4.70 -3.87 17.45
N LYS A 58 4.69 -2.54 17.65
CA LYS A 58 5.43 -1.59 16.80
C LYS A 58 6.66 -1.09 17.55
N PHE A 59 7.81 -1.11 16.91
CA PHE A 59 9.09 -0.66 17.47
C PHE A 59 9.34 0.82 17.12
N ARG A 60 10.12 1.51 17.96
CA ARG A 60 10.38 2.96 17.83
C ARG A 60 11.27 3.32 16.67
N GLU A 61 12.25 2.47 16.40
CA GLU A 61 13.26 2.67 15.38
C GLU A 61 12.73 2.16 14.04
N LYS A 62 12.99 2.91 12.97
CA LYS A 62 12.55 2.59 11.61
C LYS A 62 13.78 2.57 10.70
N ALA A 63 13.78 1.64 9.75
CA ALA A 63 14.76 1.58 8.68
C ALA A 63 14.73 2.87 7.85
N ASP A 64 15.88 3.43 7.48
CA ASP A 64 15.98 4.61 6.62
C ASP A 64 16.10 4.17 5.15
N THR A 65 15.02 3.51 4.69
CA THR A 65 14.93 2.88 3.37
C THR A 65 15.12 3.89 2.23
N MET A 66 14.54 5.08 2.36
CA MET A 66 14.71 6.17 1.39
C MET A 66 16.16 6.66 1.28
N ARG A 67 16.95 6.64 2.38
CA ARG A 67 18.40 6.91 2.31
C ARG A 67 19.15 5.82 1.56
N VAL A 68 18.95 4.53 1.90
CA VAL A 68 19.69 3.45 1.24
C VAL A 68 19.31 3.31 -0.23
N ALA A 69 18.03 3.48 -0.57
CA ALA A 69 17.55 3.53 -1.95
C ALA A 69 18.26 4.63 -2.75
N LYS A 70 18.30 5.85 -2.21
CA LYS A 70 19.00 6.99 -2.82
C LYS A 70 20.52 6.78 -2.91
N GLN A 71 21.14 6.11 -1.93
CA GLN A 71 22.56 5.76 -1.96
C GLN A 71 22.86 4.68 -3.01
N ALA A 72 21.99 3.68 -3.16
CA ALA A 72 22.05 2.67 -4.21
C ALA A 72 21.91 3.31 -5.60
N LYS A 73 20.86 4.11 -5.83
CA LYS A 73 20.62 4.81 -7.11
C LYS A 73 21.81 5.66 -7.56
N VAL A 74 22.37 6.48 -6.67
CA VAL A 74 23.57 7.29 -6.97
C VAL A 74 24.81 6.42 -7.24
N SER A 75 24.92 5.26 -6.60
CA SER A 75 26.03 4.32 -6.84
C SER A 75 25.90 3.61 -8.18
N SER A 76 24.69 3.14 -8.53
CA SER A 76 24.36 2.53 -9.82
C SER A 76 24.56 3.50 -10.99
N GLN A 77 24.13 4.76 -10.84
CA GLN A 77 24.38 5.82 -11.83
C GLN A 77 25.89 6.06 -12.07
N ARG A 78 26.71 6.06 -11.01
CA ARG A 78 28.17 6.17 -11.13
C ARG A 78 28.82 4.93 -11.75
N ALA A 79 28.24 3.76 -11.53
CA ALA A 79 28.71 2.49 -12.09
C ALA A 79 28.26 2.23 -13.55
N GLN A 80 27.35 3.06 -14.09
CA GLN A 80 26.80 2.95 -15.45
C GLN A 80 26.19 1.56 -15.74
N VAL A 81 25.46 1.00 -14.76
CA VAL A 81 24.70 -0.26 -14.93
C VAL A 81 23.37 -0.02 -15.66
N THR A 82 22.72 -1.10 -16.12
CA THR A 82 21.36 -1.08 -16.68
C THR A 82 20.31 -0.64 -15.64
N ALA A 83 19.14 -0.17 -16.09
CA ALA A 83 18.04 0.24 -15.23
C ALA A 83 17.59 -0.89 -14.29
N GLU A 84 17.23 -2.05 -14.85
CA GLU A 84 17.02 -3.34 -14.19
C GLU A 84 18.03 -3.61 -13.05
N LYS A 85 19.34 -3.49 -13.34
CA LYS A 85 20.39 -3.73 -12.34
C LYS A 85 20.49 -2.63 -11.29
N ALA A 86 20.16 -1.39 -11.64
CA ALA A 86 20.07 -0.29 -10.68
C ALA A 86 18.91 -0.49 -9.71
N GLU A 87 17.74 -0.88 -10.23
CA GLU A 87 16.53 -1.21 -9.49
C GLU A 87 16.76 -2.42 -8.56
N LEU A 88 17.31 -3.53 -9.07
CA LEU A 88 17.65 -4.70 -8.27
C LEU A 88 18.65 -4.36 -7.13
N THR A 89 19.62 -3.48 -7.40
CA THR A 89 20.57 -3.00 -6.37
C THR A 89 19.87 -2.14 -5.31
N GLN A 90 18.87 -1.35 -5.70
CA GLN A 90 18.06 -0.51 -4.82
C GLN A 90 17.11 -1.35 -3.95
N ARG A 91 16.35 -2.27 -4.55
CA ARG A 91 15.52 -3.26 -3.84
C ARG A 91 16.33 -4.09 -2.83
N SER A 92 17.51 -4.57 -3.24
CA SER A 92 18.44 -5.28 -2.35
C SER A 92 18.83 -4.44 -1.13
N ALA A 93 19.22 -3.17 -1.34
CA ALA A 93 19.65 -2.29 -0.26
C ALA A 93 18.52 -1.96 0.74
N VAL A 94 17.30 -1.76 0.23
CA VAL A 94 16.09 -1.57 1.05
C VAL A 94 15.80 -2.82 1.88
N LEU A 95 15.80 -4.01 1.27
CA LEU A 95 15.58 -5.27 1.97
C LEU A 95 16.64 -5.54 3.05
N THR A 96 17.90 -5.20 2.80
CA THR A 96 18.99 -5.32 3.79
C THR A 96 18.78 -4.39 4.97
N GLU A 97 18.57 -3.08 4.76
CA GLU A 97 18.34 -2.12 5.85
C GLU A 97 17.12 -2.52 6.72
N LEU A 98 16.04 -2.99 6.11
CA LEU A 98 14.84 -3.47 6.81
C LEU A 98 15.14 -4.71 7.68
N LYS A 99 15.90 -5.68 7.16
CA LYS A 99 16.29 -6.90 7.88
C LYS A 99 17.31 -6.63 8.98
N GLU A 100 18.29 -5.76 8.75
CA GLU A 100 19.27 -5.37 9.79
C GLU A 100 18.55 -4.63 10.93
N THR A 101 17.70 -3.65 10.62
CA THR A 101 16.93 -2.90 11.62
C THR A 101 16.04 -3.83 12.46
N SER A 102 15.28 -4.73 11.84
CA SER A 102 14.37 -5.63 12.58
C SER A 102 15.11 -6.70 13.38
N LEU A 103 16.22 -7.25 12.88
CA LEU A 103 16.99 -8.26 13.60
C LEU A 103 17.64 -7.70 14.87
N ASP A 104 18.24 -6.51 14.79
CA ASP A 104 18.91 -5.88 15.93
C ASP A 104 17.89 -5.35 16.95
N THR A 105 16.90 -4.56 16.52
CA THR A 105 16.00 -3.85 17.45
C THR A 105 14.94 -4.74 18.09
N GLN A 106 14.53 -5.85 17.44
CA GLN A 106 13.56 -6.79 18.01
C GLN A 106 14.21 -7.87 18.90
N GLN A 107 15.55 -7.92 19.01
CA GLN A 107 16.28 -9.03 19.64
C GLN A 107 15.79 -9.37 21.05
N ASN A 108 15.67 -8.37 21.94
CA ASN A 108 15.30 -8.60 23.34
C ASN A 108 13.85 -9.10 23.48
N VAL A 109 12.92 -8.50 22.71
CA VAL A 109 11.51 -8.88 22.69
C VAL A 109 11.33 -10.29 22.13
N ARG A 110 12.06 -10.65 21.06
CA ARG A 110 12.09 -12.02 20.51
C ARG A 110 12.62 -13.04 21.51
N GLN A 111 13.68 -12.73 22.27
CA GLN A 111 14.15 -13.61 23.34
C GLN A 111 13.09 -13.78 24.43
N PHE A 112 12.51 -12.67 24.91
CA PHE A 112 11.47 -12.67 25.94
C PHE A 112 10.24 -13.51 25.52
N LEU A 113 9.76 -13.34 24.28
CA LEU A 113 8.68 -14.14 23.71
C LEU A 113 9.02 -15.63 23.67
N ALA A 114 10.25 -15.99 23.28
CA ALA A 114 10.74 -17.36 23.30
C ALA A 114 10.94 -17.94 24.72
N GLU A 115 10.92 -17.11 25.77
CA GLU A 115 10.90 -17.54 27.17
C GLU A 115 9.47 -17.66 27.72
N GLU A 116 8.57 -16.71 27.39
CA GLU A 116 7.16 -16.77 27.78
C GLU A 116 6.39 -17.91 27.05
N ALA A 117 6.78 -18.26 25.82
CA ALA A 117 6.25 -19.42 25.09
C ALA A 117 6.50 -20.74 25.86
N LYS A 118 7.69 -20.90 26.44
CA LYS A 118 8.05 -22.07 27.28
C LYS A 118 7.25 -22.14 28.59
N LYS A 119 6.61 -21.04 28.98
CA LYS A 119 5.72 -20.93 30.15
C LYS A 119 4.24 -21.07 29.77
N GLY A 120 3.93 -21.20 28.47
CA GLY A 120 2.56 -21.26 27.94
C GLY A 120 1.87 -19.91 27.74
N ASN A 121 2.53 -18.80 28.06
CA ASN A 121 1.96 -17.44 28.01
C ASN A 121 1.86 -16.87 26.58
N VAL A 122 2.78 -17.26 25.70
CA VAL A 122 2.73 -17.03 24.25
C VAL A 122 2.28 -18.32 23.57
N GLU A 123 1.62 -18.20 22.42
CA GLU A 123 1.25 -19.30 21.53
C GLU A 123 2.08 -19.28 20.26
N SER A 124 2.11 -18.13 19.59
CA SER A 124 2.91 -17.87 18.40
C SER A 124 3.41 -16.42 18.41
N PHE A 125 4.45 -16.16 17.61
CA PHE A 125 4.82 -14.80 17.22
C PHE A 125 5.53 -14.83 15.86
N LYS A 126 5.31 -13.78 15.06
CA LYS A 126 6.01 -13.52 13.79
C LYS A 126 6.74 -12.19 13.89
N SER A 127 7.91 -12.13 13.29
CA SER A 127 8.73 -10.92 13.17
C SER A 127 8.59 -10.42 11.74
N TYR A 128 8.31 -9.13 11.60
CA TYR A 128 8.25 -8.43 10.32
C TYR A 128 9.49 -7.55 10.16
N HIS A 129 9.88 -7.38 8.90
CA HIS A 129 10.88 -6.43 8.46
C HIS A 129 10.30 -5.39 7.49
N ILE A 130 9.20 -5.67 6.76
CA ILE A 130 8.50 -4.66 5.92
C ILE A 130 8.01 -3.46 6.74
N VAL A 131 7.68 -3.72 8.00
CA VAL A 131 7.59 -2.72 9.08
C VAL A 131 8.45 -3.23 10.22
N ASN A 132 9.02 -2.34 11.04
CA ASN A 132 9.70 -2.79 12.26
C ASN A 132 8.66 -3.15 13.33
N GLY A 133 8.16 -4.38 13.25
CA GLY A 133 7.05 -4.86 14.06
C GLY A 133 6.97 -6.38 14.19
N MET A 134 6.04 -6.83 15.03
CA MET A 134 5.77 -8.25 15.27
C MET A 134 4.27 -8.50 15.45
N ALA A 135 3.74 -9.59 14.90
CA ALA A 135 2.47 -10.16 15.36
C ALA A 135 2.74 -11.13 16.51
N VAL A 136 1.93 -11.08 17.56
CA VAL A 136 2.12 -11.90 18.77
C VAL A 136 0.76 -12.41 19.26
N THR A 137 0.60 -13.72 19.36
CA THR A 137 -0.59 -14.35 19.98
C THR A 137 -0.24 -14.76 21.42
N ALA A 138 -0.63 -13.93 22.39
CA ALA A 138 -0.24 -14.11 23.79
C ALA A 138 -1.25 -13.51 24.79
N THR A 139 -1.02 -13.72 26.10
CA THR A 139 -1.88 -13.22 27.18
C THR A 139 -1.74 -11.72 27.45
N LYS A 140 -2.74 -11.12 28.11
CA LYS A 140 -2.79 -9.70 28.53
C LYS A 140 -1.56 -9.27 29.34
N ASP A 141 -1.11 -10.12 30.25
CA ASP A 141 0.11 -9.92 31.05
C ASP A 141 1.37 -9.87 30.16
N THR A 142 1.43 -10.72 29.13
CA THR A 142 2.53 -10.71 28.15
C THR A 142 2.54 -9.41 27.33
N ALA A 143 1.38 -8.95 26.84
CA ALA A 143 1.25 -7.67 26.13
C ALA A 143 1.73 -6.48 27.00
N ASN A 144 1.35 -6.45 28.28
CA ASN A 144 1.81 -5.44 29.23
C ASN A 144 3.33 -5.50 29.47
N LYS A 145 3.92 -6.70 29.58
CA LYS A 145 5.38 -6.88 29.70
C LYS A 145 6.12 -6.38 28.45
N ILE A 146 5.60 -6.65 27.25
CA ILE A 146 6.18 -6.17 25.97
C ILE A 146 6.19 -4.64 25.91
N ALA A 147 5.11 -3.97 26.34
CA ALA A 147 5.08 -2.52 26.45
C ALA A 147 6.12 -1.96 27.45
N GLY A 148 6.65 -2.77 28.35
CA GLY A 148 7.75 -2.43 29.27
C GLY A 148 9.13 -2.26 28.62
N PHE A 149 9.36 -2.82 27.42
CA PHE A 149 10.62 -2.69 26.69
C PHE A 149 10.82 -1.25 26.18
N GLU A 150 12.04 -0.75 26.13
CA GLU A 150 12.31 0.65 25.75
C GLU A 150 12.09 0.88 24.25
N GLU A 151 12.56 -0.08 23.46
CA GLU A 151 12.50 -0.20 22.00
C GLU A 151 11.08 -0.31 21.43
N VAL A 152 10.09 -0.72 22.24
CA VAL A 152 8.68 -0.81 21.83
C VAL A 152 8.02 0.58 21.85
N GLU A 153 7.43 0.99 20.74
CA GLU A 153 6.66 2.23 20.60
C GLU A 153 5.23 2.04 21.12
N LYS A 154 4.52 1.04 20.59
CA LYS A 154 3.09 0.78 20.82
C LYS A 154 2.80 -0.72 20.79
N VAL A 155 1.71 -1.12 21.45
CA VAL A 155 1.09 -2.44 21.30
C VAL A 155 -0.36 -2.23 20.87
N LEU A 156 -0.70 -2.68 19.67
CA LEU A 156 -1.93 -2.38 18.92
C LEU A 156 -2.79 -3.65 18.77
N PRO A 157 -4.12 -3.54 18.62
CA PRO A 157 -4.93 -4.67 18.18
C PRO A 157 -4.45 -5.19 16.81
N ASN A 158 -4.77 -6.44 16.49
CA ASN A 158 -4.71 -6.95 15.13
C ASN A 158 -6.09 -6.71 14.50
N GLU A 159 -6.31 -5.57 13.85
CA GLU A 159 -7.64 -5.22 13.35
C GLU A 159 -7.99 -6.00 12.09
N THR A 160 -9.28 -6.24 11.87
CA THR A 160 -9.82 -6.73 10.60
C THR A 160 -10.11 -5.55 9.69
N ARG A 161 -9.57 -5.61 8.47
CA ARG A 161 -9.86 -4.69 7.36
C ARG A 161 -10.83 -5.36 6.38
N GLU A 162 -11.51 -4.55 5.58
CA GLU A 162 -12.54 -5.00 4.65
C GLU A 162 -12.14 -4.66 3.21
N LEU A 163 -12.62 -5.44 2.25
CA LEU A 163 -12.63 -5.03 0.84
C LEU A 163 -13.59 -3.86 0.70
N PHE A 164 -13.36 -2.95 -0.25
CA PHE A 164 -14.35 -1.92 -0.52
C PHE A 164 -15.59 -2.52 -1.16
N THR A 165 -16.67 -2.65 -0.39
CA THR A 165 -17.94 -3.26 -0.80
C THR A 165 -18.37 -2.78 -2.19
N THR A 166 -18.27 -3.67 -3.17
CA THR A 166 -18.70 -3.42 -4.55
C THR A 166 -20.20 -3.57 -4.66
N VAL A 167 -20.88 -2.56 -5.22
CA VAL A 167 -22.31 -2.68 -5.50
C VAL A 167 -22.47 -3.35 -6.86
N ARG A 168 -23.14 -4.51 -6.92
CA ARG A 168 -23.62 -5.09 -8.19
C ARG A 168 -24.96 -4.45 -8.57
N GLN A 169 -25.10 -4.09 -9.84
CA GLN A 169 -26.39 -3.80 -10.45
C GLN A 169 -26.63 -4.78 -11.61
N ASP A 170 -27.85 -5.26 -11.79
CA ASP A 170 -28.23 -6.08 -12.94
C ASP A 170 -28.39 -5.17 -14.18
N ALA A 171 -27.26 -4.76 -14.73
CA ALA A 171 -27.13 -3.93 -15.93
C ALA A 171 -26.16 -4.59 -16.92
N GLU A 172 -26.46 -4.48 -18.20
CA GLU A 172 -25.48 -4.82 -19.24
C GLU A 172 -24.35 -3.78 -19.21
N ALA A 173 -23.11 -4.22 -19.37
CA ALA A 173 -21.97 -3.32 -19.47
C ALA A 173 -22.09 -2.45 -20.74
N PRO A 174 -21.68 -1.17 -20.70
CA PRO A 174 -21.65 -0.32 -21.90
C PRO A 174 -20.81 -0.97 -23.01
N ALA A 175 -21.31 -0.94 -24.25
CA ALA A 175 -20.58 -1.47 -25.39
C ALA A 175 -19.46 -0.52 -25.83
N SER A 176 -18.24 -1.05 -25.96
CA SER A 176 -17.14 -0.35 -26.65
C SER A 176 -17.44 -0.14 -28.14
N ARG A 177 -16.79 0.85 -28.73
CA ARG A 177 -16.74 1.11 -30.17
C ARG A 177 -15.67 0.27 -30.88
N ILE A 178 -14.71 -0.25 -30.13
CA ILE A 178 -13.66 -1.15 -30.60
C ILE A 178 -14.14 -2.57 -30.35
N ALA A 179 -14.11 -3.43 -31.38
CA ALA A 179 -14.53 -4.81 -31.23
C ALA A 179 -13.63 -5.53 -30.22
N ASN A 180 -14.23 -6.42 -29.41
CA ASN A 180 -13.57 -7.28 -28.42
C ASN A 180 -12.96 -6.56 -27.20
N VAL A 181 -12.88 -5.23 -27.18
CA VAL A 181 -12.32 -4.44 -26.06
C VAL A 181 -13.41 -3.96 -25.12
N GLU A 182 -13.14 -3.91 -23.82
CA GLU A 182 -14.08 -3.33 -22.85
C GLU A 182 -14.13 -1.80 -22.88
N TRP A 183 -15.31 -1.24 -22.56
CA TRP A 183 -15.55 0.19 -22.69
C TRP A 183 -14.65 1.05 -21.78
N ASN A 184 -14.32 0.55 -20.57
CA ASN A 184 -13.43 1.22 -19.63
C ASN A 184 -11.98 1.27 -20.16
N VAL A 185 -11.56 0.22 -20.87
CA VAL A 185 -10.25 0.11 -21.50
C VAL A 185 -10.15 1.06 -22.72
N GLU A 186 -11.21 1.14 -23.55
CA GLU A 186 -11.33 2.18 -24.58
C GLU A 186 -11.32 3.59 -23.95
N ARG A 187 -12.10 3.80 -22.87
CA ARG A 187 -12.34 5.14 -22.29
C ARG A 187 -11.06 5.82 -21.81
N ILE A 188 -10.11 5.08 -21.24
CA ILE A 188 -8.82 5.64 -20.80
C ILE A 188 -7.76 5.70 -21.92
N GLY A 189 -8.08 5.21 -23.13
CA GLY A 189 -7.21 5.27 -24.30
C GLY A 189 -6.13 4.19 -24.37
N ALA A 190 -6.26 3.08 -23.65
CA ALA A 190 -5.26 2.00 -23.65
C ALA A 190 -5.04 1.34 -25.03
N PRO A 191 -6.07 1.12 -25.89
CA PRO A 191 -5.84 0.57 -27.23
C PRO A 191 -4.92 1.42 -28.13
N ALA A 192 -4.91 2.74 -27.93
CA ALA A 192 -3.99 3.64 -28.65
C ALA A 192 -2.53 3.52 -28.18
N VAL A 193 -2.29 2.90 -27.03
CA VAL A 193 -0.97 2.54 -26.51
C VAL A 193 -0.54 1.17 -27.03
N TRP A 194 -1.48 0.22 -27.15
CA TRP A 194 -1.26 -1.06 -27.83
C TRP A 194 -0.88 -0.85 -29.31
N ASP A 195 -1.54 0.10 -29.99
CA ASP A 195 -1.17 0.56 -31.35
C ASP A 195 0.26 1.18 -31.44
N MET A 196 0.82 1.66 -30.33
CA MET A 196 2.22 2.13 -30.25
C MET A 196 3.22 0.98 -30.06
N GLY A 197 2.74 -0.25 -29.85
CA GLY A 197 3.56 -1.43 -29.56
C GLY A 197 3.80 -1.66 -28.06
N PHE A 198 2.99 -1.07 -27.18
CA PHE A 198 3.07 -1.26 -25.73
C PHE A 198 1.76 -1.85 -25.18
N ASP A 199 1.84 -3.05 -24.62
CA ASP A 199 0.73 -3.88 -24.11
C ASP A 199 0.93 -4.34 -22.65
N GLY A 200 2.06 -4.00 -22.04
CA GLY A 200 2.48 -4.41 -20.68
C GLY A 200 3.56 -5.49 -20.65
N SER A 201 3.88 -6.15 -21.78
CA SER A 201 4.82 -7.28 -21.84
C SER A 201 6.18 -6.98 -21.18
N GLY A 202 6.56 -7.83 -20.21
CA GLY A 202 7.81 -7.71 -19.46
C GLY A 202 7.73 -6.89 -18.17
N VAL A 203 6.52 -6.50 -17.74
CA VAL A 203 6.25 -5.84 -16.46
C VAL A 203 5.36 -6.77 -15.60
N THR A 204 5.65 -6.89 -14.29
CA THR A 204 4.80 -7.66 -13.37
C THR A 204 3.89 -6.74 -12.54
N VAL A 205 2.58 -6.95 -12.60
CA VAL A 205 1.63 -6.40 -11.62
C VAL A 205 1.34 -7.40 -10.50
N ALA A 206 0.99 -6.90 -9.31
CA ALA A 206 0.55 -7.72 -8.19
C ALA A 206 -0.82 -7.27 -7.66
N SER A 207 -1.59 -8.23 -7.16
CA SER A 207 -2.86 -7.99 -6.47
C SER A 207 -2.79 -8.48 -5.02
N ILE A 208 -3.13 -7.63 -4.04
CA ILE A 208 -3.42 -8.05 -2.66
C ILE A 208 -4.94 -8.01 -2.47
N ASP A 209 -5.59 -9.18 -2.49
CA ASP A 209 -7.06 -9.25 -2.60
C ASP A 209 -7.60 -10.61 -2.07
N THR A 210 -8.72 -11.11 -2.59
CA THR A 210 -9.33 -12.41 -2.25
C THR A 210 -8.66 -13.61 -2.92
N GLY A 211 -7.58 -13.37 -3.66
CA GLY A 211 -6.91 -14.35 -4.52
C GLY A 211 -7.40 -14.27 -5.97
N VAL A 212 -6.96 -15.21 -6.82
CA VAL A 212 -7.23 -15.19 -8.26
C VAL A 212 -7.45 -16.61 -8.78
N GLN A 213 -8.48 -16.84 -9.60
CA GLN A 213 -8.55 -18.06 -10.41
C GLN A 213 -7.47 -18.05 -11.50
N TRP A 214 -6.31 -18.69 -11.25
CA TRP A 214 -5.18 -18.63 -12.20
C TRP A 214 -5.45 -19.29 -13.55
N ASP A 215 -6.27 -20.34 -13.61
CA ASP A 215 -6.57 -21.05 -14.86
C ASP A 215 -7.72 -20.42 -15.67
N HIS A 216 -8.20 -19.24 -15.24
CA HIS A 216 -9.23 -18.47 -15.95
C HIS A 216 -8.79 -18.12 -17.39
N PRO A 217 -9.64 -18.28 -18.43
CA PRO A 217 -9.25 -18.08 -19.83
C PRO A 217 -8.58 -16.75 -20.17
N ALA A 218 -8.98 -15.64 -19.52
CA ALA A 218 -8.38 -14.33 -19.74
C ALA A 218 -7.11 -14.07 -18.92
N LEU A 219 -6.83 -14.88 -17.89
CA LEU A 219 -5.73 -14.65 -16.94
C LEU A 219 -4.58 -15.66 -17.06
N LYS A 220 -4.85 -16.88 -17.54
CA LYS A 220 -3.89 -18.00 -17.44
C LYS A 220 -2.56 -17.72 -18.11
N GLU A 221 -2.58 -17.23 -19.35
CA GLU A 221 -1.35 -16.91 -20.11
C GLU A 221 -0.60 -15.68 -19.60
N LYS A 222 -1.18 -14.96 -18.64
CA LYS A 222 -0.60 -13.78 -18.00
C LYS A 222 -0.16 -14.10 -16.56
N TYR A 223 -0.43 -15.31 -16.06
CA TYR A 223 0.08 -15.74 -14.77
C TYR A 223 1.56 -16.01 -14.90
N ARG A 224 2.40 -15.24 -14.19
CA ARG A 224 3.86 -15.36 -14.26
C ARG A 224 4.39 -16.76 -13.92
N GLY A 225 3.58 -17.55 -13.23
CA GLY A 225 3.84 -18.94 -12.90
C GLY A 225 3.40 -19.98 -13.94
N TYR A 226 2.95 -19.60 -15.13
CA TYR A 226 2.53 -20.54 -16.19
C TYR A 226 3.33 -20.33 -17.49
N ASP A 227 4.03 -21.36 -17.92
CA ASP A 227 4.70 -21.39 -19.23
C ASP A 227 3.73 -21.93 -20.30
N ALA A 228 3.28 -21.05 -21.19
CA ALA A 228 2.35 -21.40 -22.27
C ALA A 228 2.94 -22.30 -23.37
N ALA A 229 4.27 -22.42 -23.46
CA ALA A 229 4.95 -23.25 -24.46
C ALA A 229 5.25 -24.68 -23.98
N SER A 230 5.53 -24.87 -22.68
CA SER A 230 5.67 -26.20 -22.07
C SER A 230 4.36 -26.73 -21.46
N GLY A 231 3.49 -25.83 -21.01
CA GLY A 231 2.31 -26.14 -20.21
C GLY A 231 2.59 -26.34 -18.72
N GLU A 232 3.82 -26.10 -18.26
CA GLU A 232 4.23 -26.24 -16.86
C GLU A 232 3.73 -25.07 -16.00
N VAL A 233 3.58 -25.33 -14.69
CA VAL A 233 3.08 -24.36 -13.69
C VAL A 233 3.99 -24.41 -12.47
N SER A 234 4.42 -23.25 -11.97
CA SER A 234 5.02 -23.09 -10.64
C SER A 234 4.40 -21.91 -9.90
N HIS A 235 4.01 -22.16 -8.65
CA HIS A 235 3.41 -21.15 -7.77
C HIS A 235 4.45 -20.41 -6.92
N ASP A 236 5.67 -20.93 -6.84
CA ASP A 236 6.84 -20.29 -6.21
C ASP A 236 7.00 -18.87 -6.76
N PHE A 237 7.30 -17.89 -5.90
CA PHE A 237 7.40 -16.46 -6.23
C PHE A 237 6.16 -15.79 -6.88
N ASN A 238 5.09 -16.53 -7.17
CA ASN A 238 3.97 -16.09 -8.00
C ASN A 238 2.62 -16.14 -7.27
N TRP A 239 2.56 -16.82 -6.13
CA TRP A 239 1.40 -16.92 -5.27
C TRP A 239 1.81 -16.90 -3.78
N PHE A 240 0.98 -16.25 -2.97
CA PHE A 240 0.99 -16.43 -1.52
C PHE A 240 -0.44 -16.36 -0.97
N ASP A 241 -0.73 -17.12 0.07
CA ASP A 241 -2.00 -17.06 0.77
C ASP A 241 -1.73 -16.80 2.25
N ALA A 242 -1.96 -15.55 2.67
CA ALA A 242 -1.83 -15.11 4.05
C ALA A 242 -3.03 -15.54 4.93
N THR A 243 -4.06 -16.19 4.35
CA THR A 243 -5.32 -16.51 5.05
C THR A 243 -5.45 -17.99 5.42
N ALA A 244 -5.30 -18.92 4.48
CA ALA A 244 -5.41 -20.37 4.72
C ALA A 244 -4.09 -21.13 4.50
N GLY A 245 -3.13 -20.54 3.78
CA GLY A 245 -1.87 -21.15 3.41
C GLY A 245 -1.98 -22.15 2.24
N GLU A 246 -2.99 -22.01 1.37
CA GLU A 246 -3.16 -22.88 0.20
C GLU A 246 -2.03 -22.65 -0.82
N ALA A 247 -1.47 -23.75 -1.33
CA ALA A 247 -0.24 -23.73 -2.15
C ALA A 247 -0.45 -23.37 -3.64
N ALA A 248 -1.68 -23.06 -4.06
CA ALA A 248 -2.03 -22.71 -5.43
C ALA A 248 -3.08 -21.58 -5.45
N PRO A 249 -3.07 -20.70 -6.47
CA PRO A 249 -4.05 -19.63 -6.57
C PRO A 249 -5.49 -20.14 -6.64
N TYR A 250 -6.35 -19.51 -5.87
CA TYR A 250 -7.79 -19.66 -5.93
C TYR A 250 -8.45 -18.34 -5.54
N ASP A 251 -9.73 -18.20 -5.85
CA ASP A 251 -10.55 -17.08 -5.40
C ASP A 251 -11.93 -17.61 -5.01
N ASP A 252 -12.26 -17.48 -3.73
CA ASP A 252 -13.51 -17.96 -3.13
C ASP A 252 -14.55 -16.85 -2.90
N GLN A 253 -14.21 -15.60 -3.25
CA GLN A 253 -15.13 -14.44 -3.19
C GLN A 253 -15.41 -13.84 -4.58
N GLY A 254 -14.44 -13.93 -5.51
CA GLY A 254 -14.53 -13.44 -6.88
C GLY A 254 -14.01 -12.02 -7.13
N HIS A 255 -13.65 -11.28 -6.07
CA HIS A 255 -13.23 -9.88 -6.18
C HIS A 255 -11.83 -9.76 -6.80
N GLY A 256 -10.83 -10.48 -6.30
CA GLY A 256 -9.47 -10.44 -6.82
C GLY A 256 -9.35 -10.94 -8.27
N THR A 257 -10.19 -11.89 -8.68
CA THR A 257 -10.30 -12.33 -10.10
C THR A 257 -10.87 -11.23 -11.01
N HIS A 258 -11.78 -10.38 -10.51
CA HIS A 258 -12.36 -9.25 -11.24
C HIS A 258 -11.38 -8.07 -11.33
N VAL A 259 -10.71 -7.76 -10.21
CA VAL A 259 -9.63 -6.77 -10.12
C VAL A 259 -8.48 -7.11 -11.08
N THR A 260 -7.98 -8.36 -11.01
CA THR A 260 -6.85 -8.80 -11.85
C THR A 260 -7.21 -8.83 -13.34
N GLY A 261 -8.44 -9.20 -13.69
CA GLY A 261 -8.95 -9.10 -15.06
C GLY A 261 -8.96 -7.68 -15.60
N THR A 262 -9.24 -6.68 -14.76
CA THR A 262 -9.21 -5.26 -15.16
C THR A 262 -7.77 -4.75 -15.36
N MET A 263 -6.78 -5.36 -14.70
CA MET A 263 -5.37 -5.08 -14.96
C MET A 263 -4.90 -5.68 -16.29
N VAL A 264 -5.03 -7.01 -16.47
CA VAL A 264 -4.30 -7.76 -17.52
C VAL A 264 -5.14 -8.76 -18.33
N GLY A 265 -6.44 -8.85 -18.10
CA GLY A 265 -7.27 -9.91 -18.68
C GLY A 265 -7.43 -9.82 -20.20
N SER A 266 -6.98 -10.84 -20.92
CA SER A 266 -7.26 -11.03 -22.34
C SER A 266 -7.27 -12.52 -22.69
N GLU A 267 -8.29 -12.98 -23.42
CA GLU A 267 -8.25 -14.29 -24.05
C GLU A 267 -7.16 -14.37 -25.13
N ALA A 268 -6.62 -15.58 -25.33
CA ALA A 268 -5.41 -15.86 -26.13
C ALA A 268 -5.51 -15.46 -27.61
N ASP A 269 -6.73 -15.47 -28.16
CA ASP A 269 -7.03 -15.15 -29.55
C ASP A 269 -7.43 -13.68 -29.77
N GLY A 270 -7.44 -12.86 -28.71
CA GLY A 270 -7.90 -11.48 -28.75
C GLY A 270 -9.42 -11.34 -28.94
N SER A 271 -10.21 -12.39 -28.70
CA SER A 271 -11.68 -12.35 -28.80
C SER A 271 -12.37 -11.54 -27.68
N ASN A 272 -11.66 -11.30 -26.56
CA ASN A 272 -12.20 -10.69 -25.35
C ASN A 272 -11.05 -10.07 -24.53
N GLN A 273 -10.93 -8.74 -24.58
CA GLN A 273 -9.88 -7.93 -23.93
C GLN A 273 -10.51 -7.04 -22.86
N ILE A 274 -10.46 -7.51 -21.61
CA ILE A 274 -11.07 -6.86 -20.43
C ILE A 274 -10.06 -6.01 -19.63
N GLY A 275 -8.76 -6.27 -19.80
CA GLY A 275 -7.67 -5.62 -19.08
C GLY A 275 -6.98 -4.50 -19.86
N VAL A 276 -6.35 -3.60 -19.11
CA VAL A 276 -5.65 -2.42 -19.65
C VAL A 276 -4.25 -2.76 -20.19
N ALA A 277 -3.54 -3.69 -19.56
CA ALA A 277 -2.21 -4.16 -19.94
C ALA A 277 -2.24 -5.67 -20.25
N PRO A 278 -2.84 -6.09 -21.39
CA PRO A 278 -3.11 -7.49 -21.70
C PRO A 278 -1.87 -8.36 -21.97
N GLY A 279 -0.68 -7.77 -22.04
CA GLY A 279 0.61 -8.47 -22.12
C GLY A 279 1.39 -8.50 -20.80
N ALA A 280 0.98 -7.78 -19.76
CA ALA A 280 1.69 -7.77 -18.47
C ALA A 280 1.47 -9.08 -17.70
N ASP A 281 2.52 -9.51 -16.99
CA ASP A 281 2.48 -10.64 -16.08
C ASP A 281 1.77 -10.25 -14.76
N TRP A 282 1.08 -11.20 -14.12
CA TRP A 282 0.52 -11.02 -12.79
C TRP A 282 1.00 -12.07 -11.78
N ILE A 283 1.12 -11.62 -10.54
CA ILE A 283 1.23 -12.41 -9.31
C ILE A 283 0.15 -11.98 -8.32
N ALA A 284 -0.17 -12.80 -7.32
CA ALA A 284 -1.21 -12.45 -6.36
C ALA A 284 -0.91 -12.92 -4.94
N VAL A 285 -1.39 -12.14 -3.97
CA VAL A 285 -1.53 -12.54 -2.58
C VAL A 285 -3.01 -12.59 -2.22
N LYS A 286 -3.48 -13.73 -1.71
CA LYS A 286 -4.74 -13.78 -0.95
C LYS A 286 -4.49 -13.26 0.46
N ALA A 287 -5.05 -12.09 0.76
CA ALA A 287 -5.08 -11.50 2.10
C ALA A 287 -6.51 -11.38 2.66
N PHE A 288 -7.54 -11.55 1.82
CA PHE A 288 -8.94 -11.42 2.21
C PHE A 288 -9.72 -12.73 2.11
N SER A 289 -10.49 -12.99 3.16
CA SER A 289 -11.47 -14.06 3.30
C SER A 289 -12.90 -13.48 3.30
N ALA A 290 -13.92 -14.35 3.35
CA ALA A 290 -15.31 -13.95 3.62
C ALA A 290 -15.51 -13.20 4.96
N THR A 291 -14.52 -13.21 5.86
CA THR A 291 -14.51 -12.46 7.12
C THR A 291 -13.56 -11.26 7.11
N GLY A 292 -13.09 -10.83 5.94
CA GLY A 292 -12.07 -9.79 5.78
C GLY A 292 -10.64 -10.34 5.82
N GLY A 293 -9.67 -9.44 6.01
CA GLY A 293 -8.25 -9.75 6.20
C GLY A 293 -7.71 -8.96 7.38
N THR A 294 -6.81 -9.52 8.18
CA THR A 294 -6.28 -8.83 9.38
C THR A 294 -5.01 -8.03 9.09
N ASP A 295 -4.67 -7.09 9.97
CA ASP A 295 -3.43 -6.30 9.87
C ASP A 295 -2.18 -7.19 9.72
N ALA A 296 -2.12 -8.32 10.44
CA ALA A 296 -1.06 -9.31 10.33
C ALA A 296 -0.99 -9.93 8.92
N ASP A 297 -2.14 -10.33 8.35
CA ASP A 297 -2.22 -10.96 7.03
C ASP A 297 -1.80 -9.96 5.92
N LEU A 298 -2.14 -8.69 6.10
CA LEU A 298 -1.77 -7.59 5.21
C LEU A 298 -0.31 -7.15 5.34
N LEU A 299 0.30 -7.30 6.52
CA LEU A 299 1.75 -7.15 6.71
C LEU A 299 2.52 -8.33 6.13
N GLU A 300 2.01 -9.56 6.24
CA GLU A 300 2.58 -10.73 5.57
C GLU A 300 2.53 -10.59 4.03
N ALA A 301 1.38 -10.17 3.50
CA ALA A 301 1.23 -9.89 2.08
C ALA A 301 2.25 -8.84 1.59
N ALA A 302 2.43 -7.76 2.33
CA ALA A 302 3.36 -6.70 1.95
C ALA A 302 4.83 -7.10 2.02
N GLU A 303 5.20 -7.93 3.00
CA GLU A 303 6.55 -8.46 3.14
C GLU A 303 6.89 -9.42 1.98
N TRP A 304 5.93 -10.25 1.58
CA TRP A 304 6.07 -11.11 0.42
C TRP A 304 6.12 -10.31 -0.89
N ILE A 305 5.31 -9.25 -1.05
CA ILE A 305 5.38 -8.37 -2.23
C ILE A 305 6.75 -7.69 -2.38
N LEU A 306 7.41 -7.28 -1.29
CA LEU A 306 8.74 -6.66 -1.37
C LEU A 306 9.82 -7.63 -1.87
N ALA A 307 9.69 -8.93 -1.58
CA ALA A 307 10.64 -9.96 -2.00
C ALA A 307 10.00 -11.37 -1.96
N PRO A 308 9.27 -11.77 -3.02
CA PRO A 308 8.57 -13.06 -3.08
C PRO A 308 9.46 -14.26 -2.79
N THR A 309 8.88 -15.31 -2.21
CA THR A 309 9.65 -16.44 -1.70
C THR A 309 9.65 -17.68 -2.59
N ASP A 310 10.76 -18.44 -2.53
CA ASP A 310 10.82 -19.81 -3.04
C ASP A 310 10.11 -20.81 -2.11
N ALA A 311 10.05 -22.09 -2.51
CA ALA A 311 9.46 -23.18 -1.73
C ALA A 311 10.21 -23.46 -0.40
N GLU A 312 11.48 -23.05 -0.29
CA GLU A 312 12.30 -23.11 0.91
C GLU A 312 12.11 -21.91 1.87
N GLY A 313 11.45 -20.84 1.43
CA GLY A 313 11.21 -19.61 2.19
C GLY A 313 12.35 -18.56 2.11
N ASN A 314 13.28 -18.69 1.17
CA ASN A 314 14.22 -17.62 0.83
C ASN A 314 13.48 -16.51 0.07
N ALA A 315 13.90 -15.24 0.22
CA ALA A 315 13.16 -14.07 -0.30
C ALA A 315 13.94 -13.37 -1.44
N HIS A 316 13.26 -13.14 -2.58
CA HIS A 316 13.88 -12.74 -3.85
C HIS A 316 13.35 -11.39 -4.36
N VAL A 317 14.21 -10.36 -4.32
CA VAL A 317 13.90 -8.98 -4.78
C VAL A 317 13.84 -8.86 -6.30
N GLU A 318 14.48 -9.78 -7.02
CA GLU A 318 14.40 -9.94 -8.46
C GLU A 318 13.04 -10.50 -8.91
N MET A 319 12.27 -11.11 -8.01
CA MET A 319 10.92 -11.61 -8.28
C MET A 319 9.81 -10.65 -7.82
N ALA A 320 10.14 -9.56 -7.12
CA ALA A 320 9.16 -8.56 -6.69
C ALA A 320 8.52 -7.84 -7.90
N PRO A 321 7.24 -7.44 -7.81
CA PRO A 321 6.52 -6.82 -8.92
C PRO A 321 6.99 -5.38 -9.17
N ASP A 322 6.51 -4.78 -10.25
CA ASP A 322 6.67 -3.35 -10.56
C ASP A 322 5.54 -2.50 -9.96
N ILE A 323 4.34 -3.10 -9.82
CA ILE A 323 3.14 -2.45 -9.28
C ILE A 323 2.46 -3.37 -8.27
N VAL A 324 1.94 -2.81 -7.17
CA VAL A 324 1.01 -3.51 -6.27
C VAL A 324 -0.33 -2.76 -6.22
N ASN A 325 -1.40 -3.48 -6.56
CA ASN A 325 -2.77 -2.99 -6.59
C ASN A 325 -3.51 -3.37 -5.30
N ASN A 326 -4.16 -2.39 -4.67
CA ASN A 326 -4.84 -2.56 -3.38
C ASN A 326 -6.29 -2.07 -3.45
N SER A 327 -7.20 -2.96 -3.82
CA SER A 327 -8.65 -2.71 -3.90
C SER A 327 -9.36 -2.89 -2.54
N TRP A 328 -8.70 -2.50 -1.45
CA TRP A 328 -9.10 -2.73 -0.06
C TRP A 328 -8.73 -1.56 0.86
N GLY A 329 -9.34 -1.46 2.05
CA GLY A 329 -8.98 -0.43 3.01
C GLY A 329 -9.59 -0.57 4.41
N GLY A 330 -9.44 0.49 5.18
CA GLY A 330 -10.02 0.66 6.51
C GLY A 330 -10.92 1.90 6.60
N GLY A 331 -10.94 2.52 7.79
CA GLY A 331 -11.64 3.79 8.00
C GLY A 331 -10.93 4.99 7.34
N SER A 332 -11.60 6.14 7.38
CA SER A 332 -11.02 7.44 7.04
C SER A 332 -10.25 8.06 8.21
N GLY A 333 -9.58 9.19 7.95
CA GLY A 333 -8.80 9.93 8.95
C GLY A 333 -7.38 9.39 9.16
N LEU A 334 -6.74 9.85 10.25
CA LEU A 334 -5.31 9.68 10.51
C LEU A 334 -5.00 8.36 11.27
N ASP A 335 -4.72 7.29 10.53
CA ASP A 335 -4.18 6.03 11.06
C ASP A 335 -2.97 5.54 10.22
N GLU A 336 -1.76 5.69 10.75
CA GLU A 336 -0.48 5.38 10.07
C GLU A 336 -0.01 3.92 10.23
N TRP A 337 -0.91 2.97 10.55
CA TRP A 337 -0.51 1.58 10.79
C TRP A 337 0.26 0.94 9.61
N TYR A 338 -0.16 1.23 8.37
CA TYR A 338 0.43 0.69 7.13
C TYR A 338 1.38 1.67 6.42
N ARG A 339 1.53 2.91 6.90
CA ARG A 339 2.25 3.96 6.15
C ARG A 339 3.73 3.62 5.90
N ASP A 340 4.34 2.92 6.85
CA ASP A 340 5.70 2.42 6.74
C ASP A 340 5.85 1.36 5.62
N VAL A 341 4.82 0.55 5.35
CA VAL A 341 4.80 -0.39 4.21
C VAL A 341 4.89 0.37 2.89
N VAL A 342 4.00 1.36 2.71
CA VAL A 342 3.89 2.12 1.46
C VAL A 342 5.19 2.89 1.18
N GLN A 343 5.79 3.50 2.19
CA GLN A 343 7.12 4.12 2.10
C GLN A 343 8.21 3.13 1.65
N ASN A 344 8.16 1.89 2.14
CA ASN A 344 9.16 0.87 1.83
C ASN A 344 8.96 0.23 0.43
N TRP A 345 7.72 0.10 -0.04
CA TRP A 345 7.43 -0.24 -1.44
C TRP A 345 7.95 0.84 -2.41
N ARG A 346 7.70 2.14 -2.14
CA ARG A 346 8.26 3.24 -2.95
C ARG A 346 9.79 3.23 -2.95
N ALA A 347 10.42 2.98 -1.80
CA ALA A 347 11.88 2.88 -1.73
C ALA A 347 12.45 1.76 -2.63
N ALA A 348 11.67 0.69 -2.84
CA ALA A 348 11.96 -0.43 -3.72
C ALA A 348 11.54 -0.20 -5.21
N GLU A 349 11.04 0.99 -5.55
CA GLU A 349 10.44 1.36 -6.86
C GLU A 349 9.19 0.53 -7.24
N ILE A 350 8.49 -0.06 -6.26
CA ILE A 350 7.20 -0.72 -6.46
C ILE A 350 6.09 0.34 -6.36
N PHE A 351 5.31 0.51 -7.43
CA PHE A 351 4.21 1.49 -7.47
C PHE A 351 3.04 1.07 -6.56
N PRO A 352 2.65 1.86 -5.54
CA PRO A 352 1.60 1.49 -4.60
C PRO A 352 0.24 2.11 -4.98
N GLU A 353 -0.52 1.41 -5.83
CA GLU A 353 -1.90 1.79 -6.14
C GLU A 353 -2.81 1.43 -4.96
N PHE A 354 -3.71 2.34 -4.61
CA PHE A 354 -4.81 2.09 -3.68
C PHE A 354 -6.12 2.68 -4.20
N SER A 355 -7.17 1.86 -4.21
CA SER A 355 -8.53 2.37 -4.45
C SER A 355 -8.94 3.34 -3.34
N ALA A 356 -9.51 4.51 -3.68
CA ALA A 356 -9.85 5.55 -2.69
C ALA A 356 -10.94 5.12 -1.69
N GLY A 357 -11.73 4.12 -2.08
CA GLY A 357 -12.73 3.41 -1.29
C GLY A 357 -14.18 3.75 -1.67
N ASN A 358 -15.12 3.00 -1.08
CA ASN A 358 -16.56 3.11 -1.34
C ASN A 358 -17.32 3.52 -0.07
N THR A 359 -18.42 4.25 -0.21
CA THR A 359 -19.29 4.64 0.92
C THR A 359 -19.87 3.44 1.67
N THR A 360 -19.82 3.48 3.00
CA THR A 360 -20.38 2.47 3.91
C THR A 360 -21.28 3.12 4.97
N LEU A 361 -21.87 2.31 5.86
CA LEU A 361 -22.64 2.81 7.01
C LEU A 361 -21.78 3.55 8.05
N THR A 362 -20.46 3.31 8.07
CA THR A 362 -19.50 3.95 8.97
C THR A 362 -18.72 5.09 8.31
N ASN A 363 -18.62 5.09 6.98
CA ASN A 363 -17.99 6.13 6.19
C ASN A 363 -18.93 6.54 5.02
N PRO A 364 -19.84 7.51 5.22
CA PRO A 364 -20.89 7.83 4.25
C PRO A 364 -20.42 8.70 3.06
N GLY A 365 -19.11 8.95 2.91
CA GLY A 365 -18.55 9.83 1.87
C GLY A 365 -18.56 11.31 2.26
N GLY A 366 -18.33 12.17 1.26
CA GLY A 366 -18.07 13.60 1.47
C GLY A 366 -16.59 13.90 1.79
N PRO A 367 -16.24 15.14 2.17
CA PRO A 367 -14.85 15.51 2.41
C PRO A 367 -14.15 14.71 3.52
N GLU A 368 -12.82 14.56 3.40
CA GLU A 368 -11.95 13.80 4.33
C GLU A 368 -12.29 12.29 4.43
N SER A 369 -13.06 11.75 3.47
CA SER A 369 -13.57 10.37 3.54
C SER A 369 -12.68 9.32 2.91
N VAL A 370 -11.67 9.67 2.08
CA VAL A 370 -10.74 8.68 1.48
C VAL A 370 -10.15 7.77 2.56
N ALA A 371 -10.22 6.46 2.30
CA ALA A 371 -9.84 5.44 3.27
C ALA A 371 -8.31 5.36 3.47
N VAL A 372 -7.90 4.88 4.62
CA VAL A 372 -6.54 4.35 4.85
C VAL A 372 -6.43 2.99 4.13
N PRO A 373 -5.36 2.66 3.39
CA PRO A 373 -4.12 3.43 3.18
C PRO A 373 -4.12 4.46 2.04
N ALA A 374 -5.16 4.52 1.20
CA ALA A 374 -5.21 5.43 0.02
C ALA A 374 -4.99 6.91 0.38
N ASN A 375 -5.40 7.34 1.57
CA ASN A 375 -5.26 8.71 2.03
C ASN A 375 -3.83 9.14 2.46
N TYR A 376 -2.83 8.26 2.39
CA TYR A 376 -1.44 8.63 2.68
C TYR A 376 -0.80 9.43 1.53
N PRO A 377 0.13 10.37 1.82
CA PRO A 377 0.91 11.08 0.80
C PRO A 377 1.73 10.16 -0.11
N GLU A 378 2.09 8.96 0.38
CA GLU A 378 2.91 7.99 -0.34
C GLU A 378 2.11 6.95 -1.15
N SER A 379 0.80 6.86 -0.94
CA SER A 379 -0.11 5.98 -1.70
C SER A 379 -0.64 6.71 -2.94
N PHE A 380 -0.76 6.05 -4.09
CA PHE A 380 -1.43 6.63 -5.25
C PHE A 380 -2.92 6.25 -5.24
N ALA A 381 -3.80 7.22 -5.02
CA ALA A 381 -5.22 6.96 -4.78
C ALA A 381 -6.09 7.12 -6.03
N THR A 382 -6.97 6.14 -6.27
CA THR A 382 -7.86 6.11 -7.45
C THR A 382 -9.35 6.28 -7.10
N GLY A 383 -9.98 7.32 -7.64
CA GLY A 383 -11.43 7.54 -7.62
C GLY A 383 -12.16 6.87 -8.80
N ALA A 384 -13.49 6.69 -8.67
CA ALA A 384 -14.31 5.99 -9.67
C ALA A 384 -15.22 6.94 -10.47
N THR A 385 -15.24 6.82 -11.80
CA THR A 385 -16.22 7.50 -12.68
C THR A 385 -17.12 6.53 -13.45
N ASP A 386 -18.24 7.05 -13.95
CA ASP A 386 -19.12 6.37 -14.90
C ASP A 386 -18.76 6.64 -16.37
N LEU A 387 -19.57 6.10 -17.28
CA LEU A 387 -19.40 6.25 -18.74
C LEU A 387 -19.63 7.69 -19.25
N ASN A 388 -20.20 8.57 -18.42
CA ASN A 388 -20.44 9.99 -18.68
C ASN A 388 -19.42 10.87 -17.95
N ASP A 389 -18.31 10.29 -17.48
CA ASP A 389 -17.26 10.91 -16.67
C ASP A 389 -17.76 11.54 -15.36
N GLN A 390 -18.93 11.14 -14.86
CA GLN A 390 -19.46 11.61 -13.57
C GLN A 390 -18.86 10.79 -12.43
N LEU A 391 -18.60 11.42 -11.29
CA LEU A 391 -18.13 10.76 -10.08
C LEU A 391 -19.14 9.68 -9.65
N GLY A 392 -18.67 8.46 -9.41
CA GLY A 392 -19.48 7.40 -8.84
C GLY A 392 -19.99 7.82 -7.47
N SER A 393 -21.30 7.73 -7.22
CA SER A 393 -21.93 8.24 -5.98
C SER A 393 -21.50 7.55 -4.68
N PHE A 394 -20.70 6.49 -4.79
CA PHE A 394 -20.04 5.79 -3.70
C PHE A 394 -18.56 6.17 -3.54
N SER A 395 -17.95 6.89 -4.48
CA SER A 395 -16.51 7.18 -4.49
C SER A 395 -16.17 8.14 -3.34
N LEU A 396 -15.24 7.73 -2.48
CA LEU A 396 -14.79 8.55 -1.37
C LEU A 396 -13.92 9.72 -1.87
N GLN A 397 -13.91 10.82 -1.10
CA GLN A 397 -13.45 12.15 -1.51
C GLN A 397 -12.45 12.75 -0.51
N GLY A 398 -11.51 13.54 -1.01
CA GLY A 398 -10.50 14.24 -0.19
C GLY A 398 -11.02 15.50 0.52
N PRO A 399 -10.15 16.34 1.09
CA PRO A 399 -8.69 16.21 1.07
C PRO A 399 -8.22 15.03 1.94
N SER A 400 -6.93 14.70 1.87
CA SER A 400 -6.31 13.81 2.84
C SER A 400 -6.28 14.44 4.23
N PRO A 401 -6.15 13.65 5.32
CA PRO A 401 -5.87 14.19 6.66
C PRO A 401 -4.46 14.83 6.78
N TYR A 402 -3.73 14.96 5.67
CA TYR A 402 -2.43 15.62 5.53
C TYR A 402 -2.51 16.92 4.70
N GLU A 403 -3.73 17.43 4.44
CA GLU A 403 -4.03 18.65 3.68
C GLU A 403 -3.73 18.58 2.15
N GLU A 404 -3.62 17.36 1.60
CA GLU A 404 -3.33 17.11 0.18
C GLU A 404 -4.60 16.72 -0.61
N ILE A 405 -4.55 16.85 -1.94
CA ILE A 405 -5.65 16.42 -2.82
C ILE A 405 -5.66 14.89 -2.90
N LYS A 406 -6.81 14.29 -2.58
CA LYS A 406 -7.10 12.86 -2.80
C LYS A 406 -8.50 12.73 -3.41
N PRO A 407 -8.77 11.73 -4.28
CA PRO A 407 -7.78 10.87 -4.94
C PRO A 407 -6.79 11.65 -5.81
N GLU A 408 -5.66 11.07 -6.21
CA GLU A 408 -4.78 11.69 -7.22
C GLU A 408 -5.44 11.70 -8.60
N ILE A 409 -6.13 10.63 -8.95
CA ILE A 409 -6.69 10.41 -10.28
C ILE A 409 -8.06 9.74 -10.20
N SER A 410 -8.82 9.80 -11.28
CA SER A 410 -10.00 8.96 -11.48
C SER A 410 -9.82 8.00 -12.65
N ALA A 411 -10.45 6.84 -12.54
CA ALA A 411 -10.61 5.89 -13.63
C ALA A 411 -12.04 5.32 -13.65
N PRO A 412 -12.48 4.67 -14.74
CA PRO A 412 -13.82 4.08 -14.81
C PRO A 412 -14.03 3.00 -13.74
N GLY A 413 -15.07 3.14 -12.91
CA GLY A 413 -15.36 2.23 -11.79
C GLY A 413 -16.85 1.95 -11.58
N VAL A 414 -17.70 2.23 -12.56
CA VAL A 414 -19.17 2.07 -12.51
C VAL A 414 -19.61 1.21 -13.70
N ASN A 415 -20.32 0.12 -13.47
CA ASN A 415 -20.73 -0.88 -14.46
C ASN A 415 -19.55 -1.43 -15.30
N ILE A 416 -18.55 -1.97 -14.61
CA ILE A 416 -17.35 -2.57 -15.20
C ILE A 416 -17.57 -4.07 -15.41
N ARG A 417 -17.13 -4.60 -16.57
CA ARG A 417 -17.07 -6.03 -16.86
C ARG A 417 -15.64 -6.55 -16.74
N SER A 418 -15.48 -7.70 -16.08
CA SER A 418 -14.21 -8.40 -15.95
C SER A 418 -14.42 -9.91 -15.74
N SER A 419 -13.34 -10.65 -15.52
CA SER A 419 -13.31 -12.08 -15.18
C SER A 419 -13.88 -12.38 -13.79
N VAL A 420 -14.53 -13.54 -13.64
CA VAL A 420 -15.00 -14.06 -12.34
C VAL A 420 -14.76 -15.58 -12.24
N PRO A 421 -14.67 -16.14 -11.01
CA PRO A 421 -14.39 -17.57 -10.81
C PRO A 421 -15.35 -18.51 -11.54
N GLY A 422 -14.82 -19.64 -11.99
CA GLY A 422 -15.51 -20.60 -12.86
C GLY A 422 -15.28 -20.36 -14.36
N GLY A 423 -14.28 -19.55 -14.73
CA GLY A 423 -14.00 -19.20 -16.13
C GLY A 423 -15.04 -18.26 -16.75
N GLY A 424 -15.76 -17.50 -15.94
CA GLY A 424 -16.86 -16.62 -16.36
C GLY A 424 -16.46 -15.15 -16.50
N TYR A 425 -17.39 -14.34 -16.97
CA TYR A 425 -17.26 -12.88 -16.99
C TYR A 425 -18.53 -12.22 -16.48
N GLU A 426 -18.39 -11.13 -15.73
CA GLU A 426 -19.52 -10.44 -15.13
C GLU A 426 -19.37 -8.91 -15.20
N GLY A 427 -20.44 -8.25 -15.69
CA GLY A 427 -20.61 -6.80 -15.72
C GLY A 427 -21.44 -6.28 -14.53
N GLY A 428 -21.75 -4.99 -14.51
CA GLY A 428 -22.59 -4.40 -13.47
C GLY A 428 -21.89 -4.17 -12.13
N TRP A 429 -20.57 -4.39 -12.04
CA TRP A 429 -19.78 -4.12 -10.83
C TRP A 429 -19.48 -2.63 -10.69
N ASN A 430 -19.63 -2.10 -9.47
CA ASN A 430 -19.41 -0.69 -9.14
C ASN A 430 -18.55 -0.57 -7.88
N GLY A 431 -17.42 0.12 -8.00
CA GLY A 431 -16.48 0.36 -6.90
C GLY A 431 -15.19 1.02 -7.38
N THR A 432 -14.54 1.77 -6.49
CA THR A 432 -13.15 2.22 -6.72
C THR A 432 -12.19 1.04 -6.94
N SER A 433 -12.51 -0.12 -6.34
CA SER A 433 -11.89 -1.43 -6.60
C SER A 433 -11.72 -1.81 -8.07
N MET A 434 -12.56 -1.30 -8.98
CA MET A 434 -12.46 -1.54 -10.43
C MET A 434 -11.78 -0.38 -11.18
N ALA A 435 -11.70 0.80 -10.56
CA ALA A 435 -10.98 1.95 -11.10
C ALA A 435 -9.46 1.82 -10.86
N GLY A 436 -9.05 1.43 -9.64
CA GLY A 436 -7.65 1.20 -9.28
C GLY A 436 -6.86 0.27 -10.21
N PRO A 437 -7.35 -0.95 -10.53
CA PRO A 437 -6.67 -1.84 -11.47
C PRO A 437 -6.52 -1.28 -12.88
N ALA A 438 -7.39 -0.36 -13.31
CA ALA A 438 -7.19 0.33 -14.58
C ALA A 438 -5.97 1.27 -14.52
N VAL A 439 -5.69 1.91 -13.38
CA VAL A 439 -4.47 2.71 -13.15
C VAL A 439 -3.24 1.81 -13.08
N SER A 440 -3.29 0.71 -12.34
CA SER A 440 -2.22 -0.29 -12.27
C SER A 440 -1.82 -0.81 -13.66
N GLY A 441 -2.79 -1.05 -14.53
CA GLY A 441 -2.54 -1.40 -15.94
C GLY A 441 -1.89 -0.26 -16.74
N VAL A 442 -2.29 1.00 -16.56
CA VAL A 442 -1.61 2.14 -17.23
C VAL A 442 -0.16 2.27 -16.77
N VAL A 443 0.13 2.03 -15.49
CA VAL A 443 1.51 2.01 -14.99
C VAL A 443 2.33 0.88 -15.64
N ALA A 444 1.74 -0.30 -15.86
CA ALA A 444 2.41 -1.38 -16.58
C ALA A 444 2.75 -1.00 -18.04
N LEU A 445 1.81 -0.35 -18.75
CA LEU A 445 2.08 0.20 -20.10
C LEU A 445 3.23 1.24 -20.08
N MET A 446 3.34 2.04 -19.02
CA MET A 446 4.41 3.03 -18.86
C MET A 446 5.77 2.41 -18.53
N LYS A 447 5.85 1.44 -17.61
CA LYS A 447 7.10 0.72 -17.27
C LYS A 447 7.60 -0.15 -18.43
N GLN A 448 6.75 -0.59 -19.36
CA GLN A 448 7.20 -1.21 -20.60
C GLN A 448 7.82 -0.19 -21.57
N ALA A 449 7.24 1.02 -21.66
CA ALA A 449 7.71 2.08 -22.53
C ALA A 449 9.03 2.72 -22.06
N ASP A 450 9.23 2.86 -20.75
CA ASP A 450 10.52 3.15 -20.12
C ASP A 450 10.59 2.50 -18.72
N SER A 451 11.34 1.40 -18.60
CA SER A 451 11.49 0.66 -17.34
C SER A 451 12.39 1.35 -16.31
N SER A 452 13.02 2.48 -16.67
CA SER A 452 13.88 3.26 -15.77
C SER A 452 13.15 4.35 -14.97
N LEU A 453 11.85 4.54 -15.24
CA LEU A 453 10.98 5.46 -14.50
C LEU A 453 10.83 5.04 -13.04
N THR A 454 10.94 6.01 -12.13
CA THR A 454 10.53 5.86 -10.74
C THR A 454 9.04 5.98 -10.52
N VAL A 455 8.58 5.55 -9.35
CA VAL A 455 7.22 5.83 -8.85
C VAL A 455 6.90 7.33 -8.95
N ASP A 456 7.77 8.20 -8.46
CA ASP A 456 7.60 9.67 -8.52
C ASP A 456 7.44 10.17 -9.98
N GLU A 457 8.23 9.64 -10.93
CA GLU A 457 8.17 10.04 -12.35
C GLU A 457 6.91 9.52 -13.05
N ILE A 458 6.44 8.32 -12.70
CA ILE A 458 5.17 7.73 -13.16
C ILE A 458 3.99 8.59 -12.70
N GLU A 459 3.94 8.93 -11.42
CA GLU A 459 2.86 9.76 -10.86
C GLU A 459 2.80 11.14 -11.51
N GLN A 460 3.95 11.81 -11.65
CA GLN A 460 4.02 13.12 -12.30
C GLN A 460 3.59 13.06 -13.77
N ALA A 461 3.90 11.97 -14.49
CA ALA A 461 3.42 11.76 -15.85
C ALA A 461 1.89 11.54 -15.89
N ILE A 462 1.32 10.75 -14.99
CA ILE A 462 -0.14 10.52 -14.89
C ILE A 462 -0.89 11.81 -14.57
N ILE A 463 -0.55 12.50 -13.47
CA ILE A 463 -1.31 13.69 -13.03
C ILE A 463 -1.17 14.88 -13.99
N SER A 464 -0.06 14.97 -14.75
CA SER A 464 0.15 16.04 -15.74
C SER A 464 -0.42 15.75 -17.14
N THR A 465 -0.94 14.54 -17.37
CA THR A 465 -1.60 14.11 -18.62
C THR A 465 -3.07 13.72 -18.46
N ALA A 466 -3.55 13.67 -17.22
CA ALA A 466 -4.96 13.54 -16.86
C ALA A 466 -5.86 14.48 -17.67
N ASN A 467 -7.05 13.99 -18.04
CA ASN A 467 -8.11 14.81 -18.62
C ASN A 467 -8.90 15.47 -17.47
N PRO A 468 -8.82 16.80 -17.26
CA PRO A 468 -9.43 17.43 -16.08
C PRO A 468 -10.95 17.24 -16.05
N LEU A 469 -11.48 16.81 -14.90
CA LEU A 469 -12.91 16.61 -14.66
C LEU A 469 -13.45 17.59 -13.62
N THR A 470 -14.68 18.05 -13.85
CA THR A 470 -15.41 19.04 -13.05
C THR A 470 -16.91 18.83 -13.18
N ASP A 471 -17.67 19.11 -12.13
CA ASP A 471 -19.14 19.09 -12.13
C ASP A 471 -19.74 20.27 -11.30
N SER A 472 -20.97 20.12 -10.81
CA SER A 472 -21.65 21.14 -10.00
C SER A 472 -21.20 21.22 -8.53
N GLU A 473 -20.56 20.18 -8.01
CA GLU A 473 -19.94 20.14 -6.67
C GLU A 473 -18.44 20.48 -6.74
N PHE A 474 -17.78 20.04 -7.81
CA PHE A 474 -16.36 20.27 -8.08
C PHE A 474 -16.15 21.13 -9.34
N PRO A 475 -16.31 22.48 -9.27
CA PRO A 475 -16.30 23.36 -10.45
C PRO A 475 -14.91 23.71 -11.00
N GLU A 476 -13.83 23.32 -10.32
CA GLU A 476 -12.43 23.57 -10.70
C GLU A 476 -11.62 22.26 -10.65
N SER A 477 -10.43 22.22 -11.25
CA SER A 477 -9.56 21.03 -11.26
C SER A 477 -8.08 21.45 -11.12
N PRO A 478 -7.24 20.72 -10.36
CA PRO A 478 -7.53 19.50 -9.60
C PRO A 478 -8.49 19.73 -8.42
N ASN A 479 -9.20 18.69 -7.98
CA ASN A 479 -10.19 18.75 -6.91
C ASN A 479 -10.30 17.44 -6.12
N ASN A 480 -11.02 17.47 -5.00
CA ASN A 480 -11.13 16.35 -4.07
C ASN A 480 -12.15 15.26 -4.46
N GLY A 481 -12.88 15.43 -5.57
CA GLY A 481 -13.76 14.39 -6.11
C GLY A 481 -13.03 13.53 -7.15
N TYR A 482 -12.45 14.20 -8.15
CA TYR A 482 -11.85 13.56 -9.32
C TYR A 482 -10.31 13.51 -9.30
N GLY A 483 -9.67 14.16 -8.34
CA GLY A 483 -8.23 14.40 -8.35
C GLY A 483 -7.82 15.37 -9.46
N TYR A 484 -6.76 15.02 -10.20
CA TYR A 484 -6.35 15.71 -11.42
C TYR A 484 -7.25 15.40 -12.64
N GLY A 485 -8.23 14.51 -12.50
CA GLY A 485 -9.21 14.16 -13.52
C GLY A 485 -9.12 12.68 -13.95
N LEU A 486 -9.62 12.38 -15.15
CA LEU A 486 -9.60 11.02 -15.69
C LEU A 486 -8.22 10.65 -16.22
N ILE A 487 -7.71 9.47 -15.86
CA ILE A 487 -6.46 8.92 -16.41
C ILE A 487 -6.51 8.79 -17.95
N ASN A 488 -5.35 9.00 -18.58
CA ASN A 488 -5.19 9.03 -20.03
C ASN A 488 -3.94 8.26 -20.43
N ALA A 489 -4.09 6.96 -20.72
CA ALA A 489 -2.98 6.06 -21.01
C ALA A 489 -2.13 6.54 -22.20
N SER A 490 -2.79 7.05 -23.25
CA SER A 490 -2.14 7.48 -24.48
C SER A 490 -1.31 8.76 -24.31
N ASP A 491 -1.84 9.78 -23.63
CA ASP A 491 -1.04 10.99 -23.35
C ASP A 491 0.03 10.73 -22.27
N ALA A 492 -0.22 9.87 -21.28
CA ALA A 492 0.77 9.47 -20.27
C ALA A 492 1.99 8.79 -20.91
N VAL A 493 1.80 7.73 -21.68
CA VAL A 493 2.89 7.04 -22.40
C VAL A 493 3.53 7.94 -23.47
N SER A 494 2.74 8.77 -24.16
CA SER A 494 3.28 9.75 -25.12
C SER A 494 4.10 10.88 -24.49
N SER A 495 4.00 11.09 -23.16
CA SER A 495 4.77 12.09 -22.43
C SER A 495 6.19 11.63 -22.09
N ILE A 496 6.36 10.32 -21.83
CA ILE A 496 7.64 9.69 -21.48
C ILE A 496 8.44 9.28 -22.72
N VAL A 497 7.80 8.77 -23.79
CA VAL A 497 8.50 8.27 -24.99
C VAL A 497 9.16 9.41 -25.79
N PRO A 498 10.51 9.44 -25.92
CA PRO A 498 11.21 10.52 -26.60
C PRO A 498 10.83 10.66 -28.08
N GLY A 499 10.35 11.84 -28.47
CA GLY A 499 10.03 12.22 -29.86
C GLY A 499 8.54 12.15 -30.23
N VAL A 500 7.72 11.39 -29.50
CA VAL A 500 6.26 11.31 -29.76
C VAL A 500 5.56 12.62 -29.37
N GLY A 501 5.84 13.13 -28.16
CA GLY A 501 5.21 14.35 -27.61
C GLY A 501 5.42 15.65 -28.40
N THR A 502 6.28 15.67 -29.42
CA THR A 502 6.49 16.83 -30.30
C THR A 502 5.35 17.05 -31.30
N THR A 503 4.71 15.97 -31.78
CA THR A 503 3.84 16.03 -32.97
C THR A 503 2.42 16.49 -32.62
N GLN A 504 1.79 15.93 -31.58
CA GLN A 504 0.47 16.40 -31.12
C GLN A 504 0.52 17.83 -30.52
N ARG A 505 1.62 18.19 -29.83
CA ARG A 505 1.75 19.52 -29.20
C ARG A 505 1.71 20.68 -30.19
N GLN A 506 2.01 20.48 -31.48
CA GLN A 506 1.85 21.52 -32.50
C GLN A 506 0.41 21.71 -32.98
N LEU A 507 -0.48 20.72 -32.83
CA LEU A 507 -1.89 20.82 -33.26
C LEU A 507 -2.78 21.49 -32.21
N LYS A 508 -2.58 21.22 -30.91
CA LYS A 508 -3.34 21.88 -29.83
C LYS A 508 -2.82 23.31 -29.48
N LYS A 509 -1.56 23.66 -29.76
CA LYS A 509 -0.96 24.95 -29.29
C LYS A 509 -1.40 26.22 -30.03
N THR A 510 -2.14 26.13 -31.13
CA THR A 510 -2.54 27.31 -31.93
C THR A 510 -3.54 28.23 -31.21
N VAL A 511 -4.21 27.78 -30.14
CA VAL A 511 -5.28 28.55 -29.46
C VAL A 511 -5.22 28.53 -27.92
N VAL A 512 -4.04 28.62 -27.31
CA VAL A 512 -3.89 29.16 -25.93
C VAL A 512 -2.67 30.08 -25.88
N ASN A 513 -2.86 31.31 -25.40
CA ASN A 513 -1.80 32.33 -25.38
C ASN A 513 -0.81 32.09 -24.23
N GLN A 514 0.47 32.37 -24.44
CA GLN A 514 1.54 32.12 -23.45
C GLN A 514 1.74 33.32 -22.51
N ASP A 515 1.28 33.27 -21.26
CA ASP A 515 1.68 34.29 -20.24
C ASP A 515 1.59 33.88 -18.74
N VAL A 516 1.20 32.64 -18.39
CA VAL A 516 0.95 32.26 -16.98
C VAL A 516 2.09 31.48 -16.30
N ALA A 517 2.91 30.75 -17.06
CA ALA A 517 3.79 29.69 -16.54
C ALA A 517 5.09 30.13 -15.83
N ILE A 518 5.27 31.41 -15.47
CA ILE A 518 6.52 31.93 -14.87
C ILE A 518 6.29 32.60 -13.49
N ALA A 519 5.04 32.69 -13.02
CA ALA A 519 4.72 33.38 -11.76
C ALA A 519 5.07 32.60 -10.48
N PHE A 520 4.86 31.27 -10.45
CA PHE A 520 4.71 30.53 -9.18
C PHE A 520 6.01 30.15 -8.45
N VAL A 521 7.16 30.14 -9.13
CA VAL A 521 8.43 29.63 -8.55
C VAL A 521 9.13 30.64 -7.62
N ASN A 522 8.74 31.92 -7.62
CA ASN A 522 9.49 32.99 -6.94
C ASN A 522 8.83 33.62 -5.70
N GLN A 523 7.60 33.25 -5.33
CA GLN A 523 6.88 33.93 -4.24
C GLN A 523 7.07 33.33 -2.83
N HIS A 524 7.58 32.09 -2.72
CA HIS A 524 7.80 31.42 -1.43
C HIS A 524 9.19 31.64 -0.78
N ARG A 525 9.92 32.69 -1.19
CA ARG A 525 11.26 33.01 -0.62
C ARG A 525 11.41 34.38 0.06
N ILE A 526 10.32 35.11 0.27
CA ILE A 526 10.30 36.39 1.00
C ILE A 526 9.16 36.42 2.03
N ALA A 527 9.15 35.43 2.93
CA ALA A 527 8.21 35.36 4.07
C ALA A 527 8.90 34.92 5.39
N LEU A 528 10.23 35.08 5.48
CA LEU A 528 11.03 34.62 6.64
C LEU A 528 12.15 35.60 7.05
N MET A 529 11.93 36.91 6.85
CA MET A 529 12.75 37.99 7.43
C MET A 529 11.91 39.24 7.73
N ARG A 530 11.09 39.20 8.79
CA ARG A 530 10.62 40.35 9.57
C ARG A 530 10.02 39.92 10.90
#